data_AF-A0A7C9AGN9-F1
#
_entry.id   AF-A0A7C9AGN9-F1
#
_cell.length_a   1.000
_cell.length_b   1.000
_cell.length_c   1.000
_cell.angle_alpha   90.00
_cell.angle_beta   90.00
_cell.angle_gamma   90.00
#
_symmetry.space_group_name_H-M   'P 1'
#
loop_
_entity.id
_entity.type
_entity.pdbx_description
1 polymer ?
#
loop_
_entity_poly.entity_id
_entity_poly.type
_entity_poly.pdbx_seq_one_letter_code
_entity_poly.pdbx_strand_id
1 'polypeptide(L)'
;VVFQVEGRYEEYCQKMEDLISSFELIAGEGAAKCYTALALQAMSRHFCSLRDAIVTQIKLARKKLSPELPKIGTGLSQLSLFDREGQHCTNRMALQQIGLIQGAQRQVWRPIRGLPETSVAILRAWLFEHFLHP
;
A
#
# COMPACT_ATOMS: atom_id res chain seq x y z
N VAL A 1 0.37 -16.74 -19.89
CA VAL A 1 1.20 -15.60 -19.42
C VAL A 1 0.44 -14.74 -18.42
N VAL A 2 -0.73 -14.17 -18.75
CA VAL A 2 -1.54 -13.39 -17.77
C VAL A 2 -1.92 -14.24 -16.53
N PHE A 3 -2.50 -15.43 -16.73
CA PHE A 3 -2.80 -16.37 -15.63
C PHE A 3 -1.59 -16.78 -14.78
N GLN A 4 -0.39 -16.77 -15.36
CA GLN A 4 0.83 -17.08 -14.62
C GLN A 4 1.19 -15.94 -13.66
N VAL A 5 0.94 -14.68 -14.05
CA VAL A 5 1.12 -13.52 -13.17
C VAL A 5 0.11 -13.54 -12.03
N GLU A 6 -1.14 -13.92 -12.31
CA GLU A 6 -2.19 -14.07 -11.29
C GLU A 6 -1.84 -15.18 -10.28
N GLY A 7 -1.44 -16.36 -10.74
CA GLY A 7 -1.02 -17.44 -9.84
C GLY A 7 0.19 -17.07 -8.96
N ARG A 8 1.15 -16.29 -9.51
CA ARG A 8 2.27 -15.77 -8.71
C ARG A 8 1.84 -14.74 -7.67
N TYR A 9 0.81 -13.94 -7.97
CA TYR A 9 0.26 -13.00 -7.02
C TYR A 9 -0.46 -13.72 -5.87
N GLU A 10 -1.19 -14.79 -6.16
CA GLU A 10 -1.81 -15.65 -5.15
C GLU A 10 -0.77 -16.31 -4.24
N GLU A 11 0.30 -16.89 -4.82
CA GLU A 11 1.44 -17.43 -4.05
C GLU A 11 2.07 -16.38 -3.13
N TYR A 12 2.18 -15.14 -3.60
CA TYR A 12 2.70 -14.03 -2.80
C TYR A 12 1.77 -13.68 -1.63
N CYS A 13 0.47 -13.57 -1.87
CA CYS A 13 -0.53 -13.29 -0.84
C CYS A 13 -0.51 -14.36 0.25
N GLN A 14 -0.48 -15.64 -0.13
CA GLN A 14 -0.44 -16.74 0.84
C GLN A 14 0.79 -16.66 1.76
N LYS A 15 1.97 -16.46 1.18
CA LYS A 15 3.21 -16.31 1.96
C LYS A 15 3.17 -15.10 2.89
N MET A 16 2.52 -14.02 2.44
CA MET A 16 2.38 -12.82 3.25
C MET A 16 1.44 -13.05 4.44
N GLU A 17 0.37 -13.81 4.25
CA GLU A 17 -0.57 -14.18 5.31
C GLU A 17 0.08 -15.10 6.35
N ASP A 18 0.86 -16.10 5.92
CA ASP A 18 1.64 -16.96 6.81
C ASP A 18 2.64 -16.13 7.66
N LEU A 19 3.31 -15.18 7.01
CA LEU A 19 4.23 -14.25 7.69
C LEU A 19 3.48 -13.39 8.71
N ILE A 20 2.38 -12.75 8.31
CA ILE A 20 1.57 -11.93 9.22
C ILE A 20 1.13 -12.74 10.43
N SER A 21 0.59 -13.95 10.20
CA SER A 21 0.15 -14.85 11.27
C SER A 21 1.28 -15.19 12.24
N SER A 22 2.49 -15.46 11.73
CA SER A 22 3.66 -15.76 12.58
C SER A 22 4.08 -14.59 13.47
N PHE A 23 4.01 -13.36 12.94
CA PHE A 23 4.32 -12.15 13.70
C PHE A 23 3.25 -11.86 14.75
N GLU A 24 1.98 -12.01 14.40
CA GLU A 24 0.87 -11.74 15.31
C GLU A 24 0.79 -12.77 16.44
N LEU A 25 1.16 -14.02 16.17
CA LEU A 25 1.29 -15.06 17.20
C LEU A 25 2.34 -14.72 18.26
N ILE A 26 3.47 -14.12 17.87
CA ILE A 26 4.61 -13.85 18.77
C ILE A 26 4.48 -12.48 19.46
N ALA A 27 4.09 -11.45 18.72
CA ALA A 27 4.13 -10.05 19.16
C ALA A 27 2.74 -9.42 19.36
N GLY A 28 1.67 -10.18 19.13
CA GLY A 28 0.28 -9.73 19.27
C GLY A 28 -0.33 -9.17 17.98
N GLU A 29 -1.66 -9.02 18.00
CA GLU A 29 -2.45 -8.54 16.86
C GLU A 29 -1.91 -7.22 16.31
N GLY A 30 -1.78 -7.14 14.98
CA GLY A 30 -1.30 -5.93 14.30
C GLY A 30 0.21 -5.71 14.35
N ALA A 31 1.00 -6.54 15.04
CA ALA A 31 2.45 -6.40 15.11
C ALA A 31 3.13 -6.48 13.72
N ALA A 32 2.58 -7.28 12.81
CA ALA A 32 3.10 -7.42 11.45
C ALA A 32 2.92 -6.15 10.62
N LYS A 33 1.88 -5.34 10.89
CA LYS A 33 1.40 -4.27 10.02
C LYS A 33 2.47 -3.23 9.67
N CYS A 34 3.32 -2.87 10.63
CA CYS A 34 4.41 -1.90 10.43
C CYS A 34 5.45 -2.36 9.40
N TYR A 35 5.58 -3.67 9.21
CA TYR A 35 6.54 -4.26 8.28
C TYR A 35 5.89 -4.64 6.95
N THR A 36 4.62 -5.04 6.98
CA THR A 36 3.97 -5.70 5.85
C THR A 36 3.14 -4.76 4.99
N ALA A 37 2.62 -3.67 5.55
CA ALA A 37 1.67 -2.78 4.85
C ALA A 37 2.23 -2.21 3.54
N LEU A 38 3.46 -1.67 3.58
CA LEU A 38 4.09 -1.10 2.39
C LEU A 38 4.48 -2.16 1.37
N ALA A 39 4.95 -3.33 1.83
CA ALA A 39 5.32 -4.43 0.94
C ALA A 39 4.11 -4.94 0.16
N LEU A 40 3.00 -5.19 0.85
CA LEU A 40 1.73 -5.58 0.25
C LEU A 40 1.28 -4.57 -0.81
N GLN A 41 1.25 -3.28 -0.45
CA GLN A 41 0.85 -2.23 -1.37
C GLN A 41 1.76 -2.14 -2.61
N ALA A 42 3.08 -2.20 -2.41
CA ALA A 42 4.05 -2.12 -3.49
C ALA A 42 3.92 -3.30 -4.46
N MET A 43 3.82 -4.52 -3.93
CA MET A 43 3.71 -5.73 -4.75
C MET A 43 2.37 -5.80 -5.47
N SER A 44 1.24 -5.48 -4.81
CA SER A 44 -0.05 -5.44 -5.50
C SER A 44 -0.02 -4.50 -6.71
N ARG A 45 0.57 -3.30 -6.56
CA ARG A 45 0.74 -2.36 -7.69
C ARG A 45 1.67 -2.91 -8.78
N HIS A 46 2.74 -3.60 -8.38
CA HIS A 46 3.68 -4.22 -9.31
C HIS A 46 3.00 -5.28 -10.18
N PHE A 47 2.26 -6.22 -9.56
CA PHE A 47 1.53 -7.26 -10.27
C PHE A 47 0.44 -6.70 -11.19
N CYS A 48 -0.31 -5.68 -10.76
CA CYS A 48 -1.27 -4.98 -11.62
C CYS A 48 -0.58 -4.37 -12.85
N SER A 49 0.52 -3.63 -12.64
CA SER A 49 1.26 -2.98 -13.73
C SER A 49 1.81 -4.00 -14.73
N LEU A 50 2.31 -5.14 -14.24
CA LEU A 50 2.81 -6.22 -15.08
C LEU A 50 1.70 -6.86 -15.92
N ARG A 51 0.55 -7.16 -15.31
CA ARG A 51 -0.63 -7.67 -16.02
C ARG A 51 -1.06 -6.72 -17.13
N ASP A 52 -1.18 -5.44 -16.81
CA ASP A 52 -1.65 -4.42 -17.75
C ASP A 52 -0.65 -4.23 -18.91
N ALA A 53 0.66 -4.28 -18.64
CA ALA A 53 1.69 -4.25 -19.66
C ALA A 53 1.58 -5.46 -20.61
N ILE A 54 1.40 -6.68 -20.09
CA ILE A 54 1.23 -7.90 -20.91
C ILE A 54 -0.02 -7.80 -21.78
N VAL A 55 -1.16 -7.40 -21.20
CA VAL A 55 -2.42 -7.24 -21.94
C VAL A 55 -2.26 -6.20 -23.06
N THR A 56 -1.59 -5.08 -22.77
CA THR A 56 -1.31 -4.03 -23.75
C THR A 56 -0.45 -4.55 -24.89
N GLN A 57 0.63 -5.29 -24.59
CA GLN A 57 1.49 -5.88 -25.61
C GLN A 57 0.73 -6.89 -26.49
N ILE A 58 -0.13 -7.73 -25.91
CA ILE A 58 -0.97 -8.66 -26.67
C ILE A 58 -1.89 -7.90 -27.64
N LYS A 59 -2.54 -6.82 -27.17
CA LYS A 59 -3.40 -5.97 -28.03
C LYS A 59 -2.60 -5.34 -29.18
N LEU A 60 -1.42 -4.80 -28.90
CA LEU A 60 -0.54 -4.20 -29.91
C LEU A 60 -0.04 -5.24 -30.93
N ALA A 61 0.36 -6.43 -30.48
CA ALA A 61 0.79 -7.52 -31.36
C ALA A 61 -0.34 -7.98 -32.29
N ARG A 62 -1.57 -8.13 -31.76
CA ARG A 62 -2.76 -8.45 -32.57
C ARG A 62 -3.04 -7.40 -33.64
N LYS A 63 -2.88 -6.11 -33.30
CA LYS A 63 -3.06 -5.00 -34.26
C LYS A 63 -1.99 -5.01 -35.37
N LYS A 64 -0.76 -5.41 -35.08
CA LYS A 64 0.30 -5.54 -36.10
C LYS A 64 0.08 -6.73 -37.04
N LEU A 65 -0.46 -7.83 -36.52
CA LEU A 65 -0.73 -9.05 -37.28
C LEU A 65 -2.02 -8.99 -38.12
N SER A 66 -2.92 -8.07 -37.80
CA SER A 66 -4.10 -7.75 -38.60
C SER A 66 -3.90 -6.35 -39.21
N PRO A 67 -3.17 -6.22 -40.34
CA PRO A 67 -3.19 -5.00 -41.12
C PRO A 67 -4.61 -4.86 -41.69
N GLU A 68 -5.45 -4.06 -41.05
CA GLU A 68 -6.74 -3.73 -41.65
C GLU A 68 -6.51 -2.96 -42.94
N LEU A 69 -7.15 -3.49 -43.99
CA LEU A 69 -7.47 -2.89 -45.28
C LEU A 69 -7.74 -1.38 -45.17
N PRO A 70 -7.32 -0.54 -46.14
CA PRO A 70 -7.47 0.91 -46.06
C PRO A 70 -8.94 1.31 -45.96
N LYS A 71 -9.34 1.80 -44.78
CA LYS A 71 -10.61 2.51 -44.61
C LYS A 71 -10.47 3.89 -45.26
N ILE A 72 -10.92 3.95 -46.51
CA ILE A 72 -11.28 5.19 -47.18
C ILE A 72 -12.36 5.87 -46.34
N GLY A 73 -12.12 7.10 -45.92
CA GLY A 73 -13.17 8.00 -45.44
C GLY A 73 -13.01 8.51 -44.02
N THR A 74 -12.55 9.74 -43.93
CA THR A 74 -13.12 10.78 -43.06
C THR A 74 -12.68 10.81 -41.59
N GLY A 75 -11.73 11.71 -41.32
CA GLY A 75 -11.89 12.72 -40.28
C GLY A 75 -11.71 12.29 -38.82
N LEU A 76 -10.47 12.36 -38.34
CA LEU A 76 -10.10 12.97 -37.05
C LEU A 76 -11.13 12.84 -35.89
N SER A 77 -11.28 11.67 -35.27
CA SER A 77 -11.99 11.54 -33.98
C SER A 77 -11.66 10.28 -33.14
N GLN A 78 -10.61 9.50 -33.44
CA GLN A 78 -10.39 8.21 -32.76
C GLN A 78 -9.23 8.16 -31.75
N LEU A 79 -8.71 9.31 -31.32
CA LEU A 79 -7.62 9.35 -30.33
C LEU A 79 -8.08 9.29 -28.86
N SER A 80 -9.38 9.17 -28.55
CA SER A 80 -9.89 9.35 -27.18
C SER A 80 -10.71 8.19 -26.58
N LEU A 81 -10.83 7.03 -27.22
CA LEU A 81 -11.85 6.03 -26.82
C LEU A 81 -11.36 4.63 -26.42
N PHE A 82 -10.08 4.45 -26.07
CA PHE A 82 -9.59 3.15 -25.56
C PHE A 82 -8.93 3.19 -24.19
N ASP A 83 -9.16 4.24 -23.41
CA ASP A 83 -8.53 4.44 -22.09
C ASP A 83 -9.45 4.10 -20.89
N ARG A 84 -10.54 3.35 -21.10
CA ARG A 84 -11.56 3.20 -20.04
C ARG A 84 -12.09 1.78 -19.83
N GLU A 85 -11.21 0.78 -19.81
CA GLU A 85 -11.58 -0.55 -19.29
C GLU A 85 -10.63 -1.09 -18.20
N GLY A 86 -9.55 -0.40 -17.85
CA GLY A 86 -8.66 -0.80 -16.76
C GLY A 86 -9.08 -0.30 -15.37
N GLN A 87 -10.13 0.53 -15.29
CA GLN A 87 -10.42 1.33 -14.09
C GLN A 87 -11.30 0.66 -13.03
N HIS A 88 -11.64 -0.62 -13.21
CA HIS A 88 -12.56 -1.33 -12.33
C HIS A 88 -12.04 -2.71 -11.94
N CYS A 89 -10.95 -2.76 -11.18
CA CYS A 89 -10.73 -3.87 -10.28
C CYS A 89 -10.27 -3.34 -8.92
N THR A 90 -11.26 -3.17 -8.04
CA THR A 90 -11.19 -3.56 -6.61
C THR A 90 -10.17 -2.87 -5.70
N ASN A 91 -9.81 -1.59 -5.93
CA ASN A 91 -9.10 -0.78 -4.91
C ASN A 91 -9.99 0.17 -4.10
N ARG A 92 -11.33 0.09 -4.23
CA ARG A 92 -12.24 0.98 -3.48
C ARG A 92 -12.55 0.50 -2.05
N MET A 93 -12.30 -0.77 -1.73
CA MET A 93 -12.58 -1.32 -0.39
C MET A 93 -11.38 -1.28 0.56
N ALA A 94 -10.14 -1.30 0.06
CA ALA A 94 -8.95 -1.23 0.93
C ALA A 94 -8.57 0.20 1.36
N LEU A 95 -8.97 1.22 0.61
CA LEU A 95 -8.59 2.62 0.90
C LEU A 95 -9.46 3.30 1.97
N GLN A 96 -10.71 2.87 2.19
CA GLN A 96 -11.56 3.48 3.22
C GLN A 96 -11.16 3.05 4.64
N GLN A 97 -10.59 1.86 4.82
CA GLN A 97 -10.06 1.44 6.13
C GLN A 97 -8.79 2.21 6.54
N ILE A 98 -8.04 2.76 5.58
CA ILE A 98 -6.81 3.52 5.85
C ILE A 98 -7.11 5.03 6.04
N GLY A 99 -8.23 5.53 5.53
CA GLY A 99 -8.69 6.90 5.80
C GLY A 99 -9.07 7.17 7.25
N LEU A 100 -9.56 6.14 7.97
CA LEU A 100 -9.90 6.25 9.40
C LEU A 100 -8.68 6.15 10.33
N ILE A 101 -7.59 5.51 9.88
CA ILE A 101 -6.36 5.35 10.69
C ILE A 101 -5.43 6.57 10.56
N GLN A 102 -5.55 7.34 9.48
CA GLN A 102 -4.83 8.62 9.34
C GLN A 102 -5.32 9.72 10.30
N GLY A 103 -6.52 9.57 10.89
CA GLY A 103 -7.01 10.46 11.95
C GLY A 103 -6.26 10.32 13.28
N ALA A 104 -5.67 9.15 13.54
CA ALA A 104 -4.91 8.87 14.77
C ALA A 104 -3.40 9.11 14.62
N GLN A 105 -2.89 9.25 13.39
CA GLN A 105 -1.45 9.40 13.08
C GLN A 105 -0.99 10.87 12.97
N ARG A 106 -1.65 11.80 13.66
CA ARG A 106 -1.27 13.24 13.61
C ARG A 106 -0.27 13.70 14.67
N GLN A 107 0.31 12.81 15.48
CA GLN A 107 1.14 13.23 16.64
C GLN A 107 2.45 12.44 16.88
N VAL A 108 2.95 11.64 15.93
CA VAL A 108 4.10 10.74 16.22
C VAL A 108 5.48 11.40 16.05
N TRP A 109 5.57 12.57 15.42
CA TRP A 109 6.85 13.26 15.20
C TRP A 109 6.84 14.67 15.77
N ARG A 110 6.56 14.81 17.07
CA ARG A 110 7.05 15.98 17.80
C ARG A 110 8.35 15.58 18.49
N PRO A 111 9.49 16.26 18.25
CA PRO A 111 10.63 16.10 19.14
C PRO A 111 10.15 16.44 20.55
N ILE A 112 10.23 15.48 21.47
CA ILE A 112 9.82 15.64 22.87
C ILE A 112 10.75 16.70 23.47
N ARG A 113 10.32 17.98 23.44
CA ARG A 113 10.98 19.05 24.17
C ARG A 113 10.47 19.00 25.60
N GLY A 114 11.21 18.31 26.46
CA GLY A 114 10.99 18.27 27.90
C GLY A 114 10.97 16.85 28.45
N LEU A 115 11.52 16.68 29.66
CA LEU A 115 11.32 15.45 30.44
C LEU A 115 9.80 15.27 30.67
N PRO A 116 9.26 14.02 30.66
CA PRO A 116 7.87 13.75 31.03
C PRO A 116 7.52 14.43 32.35
N GLU A 117 6.34 15.04 32.47
CA GLU A 117 5.90 15.75 33.68
C GLU A 117 5.99 14.87 34.94
N THR A 118 5.74 13.57 34.77
CA THR A 118 5.91 12.55 35.81
C THR A 118 7.37 12.42 36.27
N SER A 119 8.32 12.35 35.34
CA SER A 119 9.75 12.32 35.64
C SER A 119 10.20 13.61 36.35
N VAL A 120 9.70 14.78 35.94
CA VAL A 120 10.02 16.05 36.60
C VAL A 120 9.41 16.13 38.00
N ALA A 121 8.19 15.61 38.20
CA ALA A 121 7.54 15.57 39.50
C ALA A 121 8.28 14.67 40.49
N ILE A 122 8.71 13.47 40.05
CA ILE A 122 9.53 12.55 40.85
C ILE A 122 10.87 13.20 41.20
N LEU A 123 11.54 13.83 40.22
CA LEU A 123 12.82 14.48 40.46
C LEU A 123 12.71 15.65 41.44
N ARG A 124 11.64 16.46 41.33
CA ARG A 124 11.34 17.50 42.32
C ARG A 124 11.12 16.89 43.69
N ALA A 125 10.22 15.92 43.84
CA ALA A 125 9.93 15.28 45.13
C ALA A 125 11.21 14.72 45.78
N TRP A 126 12.05 14.04 45.00
CA TRP A 126 13.33 13.50 45.47
C TRP A 126 14.30 14.60 45.92
N LEU A 127 14.42 15.69 45.15
CA LEU A 127 15.22 16.85 45.54
C LEU A 127 14.68 17.53 46.80
N PHE A 128 13.36 17.67 46.95
CA PHE A 128 12.76 18.23 48.16
C PHE A 128 13.05 17.36 49.39
N GLU A 129 12.96 16.04 49.25
CA GLU A 129 13.21 15.09 50.32
C GLU A 129 14.69 15.07 50.74
N HIS A 130 15.62 15.26 49.81
CA HIS A 130 17.06 15.09 50.06
C HIS A 130 17.85 16.40 50.22
N PHE A 131 17.32 17.54 49.77
CA PHE A 131 18.03 18.83 49.78
C PHE A 131 17.27 19.98 50.45
N LEU A 132 15.98 19.84 50.80
CA LEU A 132 15.18 20.93 51.41
C LEU A 132 14.78 20.67 52.88
N HIS A 133 15.30 19.61 53.48
CA HIS A 133 15.45 19.50 54.92
C HIS A 133 16.93 19.70 55.28
N PRO A 134 17.34 20.88 55.82
CA PRO A 134 18.68 21.06 56.36
C PRO A 134 18.94 20.18 57.58
#